data_AF-A0A6N8WEE4-F1
#
_entry.id   AF-A0A6N8WEE4-F1
#
_cell.length_a   1.000
_cell.length_b   1.000
_cell.length_c   1.000
_cell.angle_alpha   90.00
_cell.angle_beta   90.00
_cell.angle_gamma   90.00
#
_symmetry.space_group_name_H-M   'P 1'
#
loop_
_entity.id
_entity.type
_entity.pdbx_description
1 polymer ?
#
loop_
_entity_poly.entity_id
_entity_poly.type
_entity_poly.pdbx_seq_one_letter_code
_entity_poly.pdbx_strand_id
1 'polypeptide(L)'
;MIRTRVFVVAVMSAAVVLVVGILVWRTITGNAAALGLAPARPQVVRIQVITALPVESWVQAAADEFNATGPKSEGATIEVEITPMDGLAALGKWERNDFAALSADVLLEDLPQEKLEALESFPTAWIADGRFLVEIANASFREQLGRDQFLNDGQYRMRPLANTLLVWGLFRSRGAPLLENLGPPSWSTFHKAAVAPTGWKELGGDPGWGNFKLAVNPVGESVGGLAAIVTAAGEYFDSTEILVEDVVDPQFDTWLTELMGAALQFSGGATSSAESVALFGYTAGDGGQFLESELLQNMEGIQNRWQEPVLLYYPKVTTWFDFPFAIWAGPETSAAQKEAALAFQSFLLSEGQQRSALEFGLRPAESGLQVSAAEGSLFEQWRRLGVEDNVSSVNVMQSLNRELLSALLRRQEMNEKR
;
A
#
# COMPACT_ATOMS: atom_id res chain seq x y z
N MET A 1 6.87 65.94 -42.78
CA MET A 1 5.47 65.51 -42.56
C MET A 1 5.03 64.31 -43.41
N ILE A 2 5.56 64.08 -44.62
CA ILE A 2 5.12 62.97 -45.50
C ILE A 2 5.62 61.59 -45.01
N ARG A 3 6.85 61.47 -44.51
CA ARG A 3 7.42 60.19 -44.01
C ARG A 3 6.69 59.63 -42.77
N THR A 4 6.18 60.47 -41.88
CA THR A 4 5.44 60.05 -40.68
C THR A 4 4.05 59.50 -41.02
N ARG A 5 3.39 60.04 -42.05
CA ARG A 5 2.05 59.57 -42.48
C ARG A 5 2.11 58.20 -43.13
N VAL A 6 3.16 57.91 -43.90
CA VAL A 6 3.35 56.59 -44.54
C VAL A 6 3.64 55.52 -43.50
N PHE A 7 4.42 55.84 -42.46
CA PHE A 7 4.70 54.90 -41.37
C PHE A 7 3.45 54.55 -40.56
N VAL A 8 2.62 55.53 -40.21
CA VAL A 8 1.37 55.28 -39.46
C VAL A 8 0.38 54.44 -40.26
N VAL A 9 0.26 54.69 -41.57
CA VAL A 9 -0.62 53.88 -42.44
C VAL A 9 -0.09 52.44 -42.57
N ALA A 10 1.22 52.24 -42.65
CA ALA A 10 1.82 50.91 -42.71
C ALA A 10 1.58 50.10 -41.42
N VAL A 11 1.73 50.72 -40.25
CA VAL A 11 1.50 50.07 -38.95
C VAL A 11 0.01 49.74 -38.75
N MET A 12 -0.89 50.65 -39.12
CA MET A 12 -2.34 50.40 -39.06
C MET A 12 -2.75 49.27 -40.00
N SER A 13 -2.16 49.19 -41.19
CA SER A 13 -2.42 48.11 -42.15
C SER A 13 -1.94 46.77 -41.61
N ALA A 14 -0.75 46.72 -41.00
CA ALA A 14 -0.23 45.51 -40.36
C ALA A 14 -1.10 45.06 -39.18
N ALA A 15 -1.60 45.99 -38.36
CA ALA A 15 -2.50 45.69 -37.26
C ALA A 15 -3.84 45.14 -37.76
N VAL A 16 -4.40 45.69 -38.84
CA VAL A 16 -5.63 45.19 -39.45
C VAL A 16 -5.43 43.79 -40.02
N VAL A 17 -4.31 43.53 -40.71
CA VAL A 17 -3.98 42.19 -41.22
C VAL A 17 -3.84 41.17 -40.07
N LEU A 18 -3.25 41.58 -38.94
CA LEU A 18 -3.09 40.71 -37.78
C LEU A 18 -4.43 40.40 -37.10
N VAL A 19 -5.30 41.40 -36.96
CA VAL A 19 -6.65 41.24 -36.39
C VAL A 19 -7.53 40.38 -37.30
N VAL A 20 -7.47 40.60 -38.62
CA VAL A 20 -8.19 39.78 -39.60
C VAL A 20 -7.63 38.34 -39.60
N GLY A 21 -6.31 38.17 -39.50
CA GLY A 21 -5.68 36.86 -39.36
C GLY A 21 -6.14 36.10 -38.12
N ILE A 22 -6.26 36.77 -36.96
CA ILE A 22 -6.77 36.18 -35.72
C ILE A 22 -8.27 35.82 -35.83
N LEU A 23 -9.08 36.67 -36.49
CA LEU A 23 -10.51 36.41 -36.73
C LEU A 23 -10.73 35.24 -37.70
N VAL A 24 -9.91 35.15 -38.74
CA VAL A 24 -9.92 34.02 -39.68
C VAL A 24 -9.44 32.73 -38.99
N TRP A 25 -8.39 32.80 -38.17
CA TRP A 25 -7.92 31.66 -37.39
C TRP A 25 -8.97 31.18 -36.37
N ARG A 26 -9.65 32.09 -35.67
CA ARG A 26 -10.76 31.77 -34.74
C ARG A 26 -11.98 31.17 -35.44
N THR A 27 -12.30 31.61 -36.64
CA THR A 27 -13.41 31.04 -37.42
C THR A 27 -13.06 29.68 -38.01
N ILE A 28 -11.80 29.45 -38.42
CA ILE A 28 -11.33 28.14 -38.88
C ILE A 28 -11.24 27.15 -37.71
N THR A 29 -10.71 27.54 -36.55
CA THR A 29 -10.66 26.69 -35.34
C THR A 29 -12.05 26.44 -34.75
N GLY A 30 -12.93 27.44 -34.75
CA GLY A 30 -14.35 27.27 -34.39
C GLY A 30 -15.09 26.33 -35.34
N ASN A 31 -14.80 26.39 -36.65
CA ASN A 31 -15.36 25.46 -37.63
C ASN A 31 -14.70 24.07 -37.60
N ALA A 32 -13.43 23.93 -37.19
CA ALA A 32 -12.79 22.63 -37.02
C ALA A 32 -13.43 21.81 -35.88
N ALA A 33 -13.86 22.48 -34.80
CA ALA A 33 -14.70 21.87 -33.77
C ALA A 33 -16.10 21.51 -34.28
N ALA A 34 -16.69 22.33 -35.17
CA ALA A 34 -17.99 22.04 -35.81
C ALA A 34 -17.92 20.96 -36.89
N LEU A 35 -16.75 20.70 -37.48
CA LEU A 35 -16.49 19.69 -38.50
C LEU A 35 -16.06 18.33 -37.92
N GLY A 36 -16.03 18.18 -36.58
CA GLY A 36 -15.63 16.92 -35.94
C GLY A 36 -14.15 16.55 -36.14
N LEU A 37 -13.30 17.53 -36.49
CA LEU A 37 -11.87 17.35 -36.74
C LEU A 37 -11.01 17.57 -35.48
N ALA A 38 -11.63 17.94 -34.36
CA ALA A 38 -11.01 17.80 -33.05
C ALA A 38 -11.20 16.34 -32.59
N PRO A 39 -10.16 15.67 -32.06
CA PRO A 39 -10.35 14.36 -31.44
C PRO A 39 -11.48 14.49 -30.41
N ALA A 40 -12.50 13.63 -30.51
CA ALA A 40 -13.61 13.62 -29.59
C ALA A 40 -13.04 13.48 -28.18
N ARG A 41 -13.18 14.52 -27.35
CA ARG A 41 -12.77 14.41 -25.95
C ARG A 41 -13.55 13.26 -25.34
N PRO A 42 -12.89 12.31 -24.68
CA PRO A 42 -13.60 11.21 -24.04
C PRO A 42 -14.62 11.81 -23.07
N GLN A 43 -15.86 11.34 -23.14
CA GLN A 43 -16.91 11.81 -22.21
C GLN A 43 -16.67 11.28 -20.79
N VAL A 44 -15.91 10.19 -20.69
CA VAL A 44 -15.49 9.52 -19.46
C VAL A 44 -14.00 9.22 -19.53
N VAL A 45 -13.25 9.59 -18.50
CA VAL A 45 -11.84 9.23 -18.30
C VAL A 45 -11.79 8.18 -17.21
N ARG A 46 -11.51 6.94 -17.59
CA ARG A 46 -11.37 5.82 -16.66
C ARG A 46 -9.93 5.67 -16.21
N ILE A 47 -9.74 5.50 -14.90
CA ILE A 47 -8.44 5.17 -14.31
C ILE A 47 -8.51 3.83 -13.59
N GLN A 48 -7.44 3.04 -13.73
CA GLN A 48 -7.27 1.76 -13.06
C GLN A 48 -6.27 1.93 -11.91
N VAL A 49 -6.67 1.59 -10.68
CA VAL A 49 -5.81 1.72 -9.49
C VAL A 49 -5.60 0.35 -8.87
N ILE A 50 -4.37 -0.18 -9.01
CA ILE A 50 -3.98 -1.38 -8.27
C ILE A 50 -3.85 -1.01 -6.80
N THR A 51 -4.50 -1.75 -5.91
CA THR A 51 -4.57 -1.39 -4.49
C THR A 51 -4.16 -2.55 -3.59
N ALA A 52 -3.23 -2.27 -2.67
CA ALA A 52 -2.78 -3.21 -1.65
C ALA A 52 -3.96 -3.65 -0.76
N LEU A 53 -4.01 -4.96 -0.47
CA LEU A 53 -5.11 -5.58 0.27
C LEU A 53 -5.41 -4.90 1.62
N PRO A 54 -4.43 -4.45 2.44
CA PRO A 54 -4.73 -3.84 3.74
C PRO A 54 -5.52 -2.52 3.71
N VAL A 55 -5.54 -1.82 2.57
CA VAL A 55 -6.26 -0.55 2.38
C VAL A 55 -7.41 -0.64 1.39
N GLU A 56 -7.63 -1.82 0.82
CA GLU A 56 -8.61 -2.08 -0.23
C GLU A 56 -10.02 -1.60 0.16
N SER A 57 -10.50 -2.00 1.34
CA SER A 57 -11.87 -1.70 1.77
C SER A 57 -12.13 -0.19 1.90
N TRP A 58 -11.16 0.55 2.42
CA TRP A 58 -11.22 2.02 2.51
C TRP A 58 -11.17 2.67 1.12
N VAL A 59 -10.21 2.26 0.29
CA VAL A 59 -10.01 2.85 -1.04
C VAL A 59 -11.20 2.54 -1.97
N GLN A 60 -11.78 1.34 -1.89
CA GLN A 60 -12.97 0.97 -2.64
C GLN A 60 -14.17 1.82 -2.23
N ALA A 61 -14.42 1.97 -0.92
CA ALA A 61 -15.49 2.84 -0.43
C ALA A 61 -15.30 4.30 -0.87
N ALA A 62 -14.06 4.80 -0.82
CA ALA A 62 -13.72 6.13 -1.29
C ALA A 62 -13.89 6.28 -2.82
N ALA A 63 -13.55 5.25 -3.60
CA ALA A 63 -13.76 5.24 -5.05
C ALA A 63 -15.26 5.27 -5.40
N ASP A 64 -16.08 4.50 -4.69
CA ASP A 64 -17.53 4.50 -4.85
C ASP A 64 -18.13 5.88 -4.55
N GLU A 65 -17.72 6.51 -3.44
CA GLU A 65 -18.13 7.87 -3.09
C GLU A 65 -17.67 8.89 -4.14
N PHE A 66 -16.40 8.82 -4.54
CA PHE A 66 -15.83 9.70 -5.56
C PHE A 66 -16.62 9.60 -6.86
N ASN A 67 -16.82 8.40 -7.38
CA ASN A 67 -17.57 8.13 -8.61
C ASN A 67 -19.03 8.62 -8.52
N ALA A 68 -19.69 8.44 -7.36
CA ALA A 68 -21.07 8.88 -7.15
C ALA A 68 -21.25 10.40 -7.26
N THR A 69 -20.20 11.20 -7.01
CA THR A 69 -20.25 12.67 -7.19
C THR A 69 -20.22 13.12 -8.65
N GLY A 70 -19.93 12.21 -9.60
CA GLY A 70 -19.70 12.53 -11.01
C GLY A 70 -18.58 13.56 -11.24
N PRO A 71 -17.39 13.37 -10.66
CA PRO A 71 -16.31 14.35 -10.69
C PRO A 71 -15.82 14.54 -12.11
N LYS A 72 -15.41 15.76 -12.46
CA LYS A 72 -15.02 16.10 -13.83
C LYS A 72 -13.59 16.62 -13.91
N SER A 73 -12.85 16.16 -14.92
CA SER A 73 -11.56 16.71 -15.35
C SER A 73 -11.66 17.16 -16.81
N GLU A 74 -11.34 18.43 -17.08
CA GLU A 74 -11.40 19.05 -18.41
C GLU A 74 -12.74 18.87 -19.18
N GLY A 75 -13.84 18.67 -18.45
CA GLY A 75 -15.18 18.45 -18.99
C GLY A 75 -15.57 16.98 -19.16
N ALA A 76 -14.64 16.04 -18.99
CA ALA A 76 -14.90 14.60 -18.97
C ALA A 76 -15.19 14.13 -17.54
N THR A 77 -16.11 13.16 -17.38
CA THR A 77 -16.39 12.55 -16.07
C THR A 77 -15.27 11.57 -15.72
N ILE A 78 -14.78 11.57 -14.49
CA ILE A 78 -13.78 10.62 -14.02
C ILE A 78 -14.50 9.38 -13.49
N GLU A 79 -13.99 8.20 -13.85
CA GLU A 79 -14.39 6.91 -13.30
C GLU A 79 -13.16 6.19 -12.74
N VAL A 80 -13.22 5.83 -11.47
CA VAL A 80 -12.14 5.13 -10.77
C VAL A 80 -12.52 3.67 -10.60
N GLU A 81 -11.68 2.77 -11.11
CA GLU A 81 -11.80 1.33 -10.90
C GLU A 81 -10.63 0.83 -10.04
N ILE A 82 -10.97 0.10 -8.98
CA ILE A 82 -10.00 -0.47 -8.05
C ILE A 82 -9.77 -1.93 -8.39
N THR A 83 -8.50 -2.32 -8.52
CA THR A 83 -8.09 -3.72 -8.67
C THR A 83 -7.30 -4.14 -7.43
N PRO A 84 -7.88 -4.94 -6.52
CA PRO A 84 -7.17 -5.41 -5.35
C PRO A 84 -6.08 -6.41 -5.72
N MET A 85 -4.88 -6.26 -5.13
CA MET A 85 -3.75 -7.12 -5.40
C MET A 85 -2.78 -7.15 -4.23
N ASP A 86 -2.20 -8.32 -3.94
CA ASP A 86 -1.06 -8.41 -3.02
C ASP A 86 0.14 -7.60 -3.54
N GLY A 87 0.85 -6.92 -2.63
CA GLY A 87 1.97 -6.04 -2.98
C GLY A 87 3.14 -6.74 -3.66
N LEU A 88 3.48 -7.98 -3.27
CA LEU A 88 4.55 -8.76 -3.90
C LEU A 88 4.08 -9.30 -5.26
N ALA A 89 2.81 -9.68 -5.38
CA ALA A 89 2.22 -10.05 -6.66
C ALA A 89 2.21 -8.87 -7.66
N ALA A 90 1.82 -7.68 -7.19
CA ALA A 90 1.86 -6.45 -7.97
C ALA A 90 3.28 -6.10 -8.39
N LEU A 91 4.24 -6.12 -7.45
CA LEU A 91 5.65 -5.90 -7.74
C LEU A 91 6.17 -6.88 -8.80
N GLY A 92 5.90 -8.18 -8.64
CA GLY A 92 6.32 -9.19 -9.60
C GLY A 92 5.76 -8.96 -11.01
N LYS A 93 4.50 -8.50 -11.13
CA LYS A 93 3.92 -8.10 -12.42
C LYS A 93 4.60 -6.87 -13.01
N TRP A 94 4.94 -5.87 -12.20
CA TRP A 94 5.71 -4.71 -12.65
C TRP A 94 7.11 -5.10 -13.13
N GLU A 95 7.86 -5.89 -12.37
CA GLU A 95 9.23 -6.28 -12.71
C GLU A 95 9.31 -7.13 -13.98
N ARG A 96 8.37 -8.05 -14.16
CA ARG A 96 8.28 -8.89 -15.37
C ARG A 96 7.63 -8.19 -16.57
N ASN A 97 7.17 -6.95 -16.38
CA ASN A 97 6.41 -6.20 -17.36
C ASN A 97 5.12 -6.93 -17.84
N ASP A 98 4.43 -7.62 -16.92
CA ASP A 98 3.19 -8.37 -17.21
C ASP A 98 2.01 -7.44 -17.57
N PHE A 99 2.09 -6.14 -17.22
CA PHE A 99 1.14 -5.11 -17.64
C PHE A 99 1.41 -4.57 -19.04
N ALA A 100 2.47 -5.05 -19.72
CA ALA A 100 2.84 -4.67 -21.08
C ALA A 100 3.15 -3.17 -21.24
N ALA A 101 3.91 -2.58 -20.31
CA ALA A 101 4.50 -1.27 -20.50
C ALA A 101 5.40 -1.27 -21.76
N LEU A 102 5.31 -0.19 -22.51
CA LEU A 102 5.98 0.05 -23.76
C LEU A 102 7.45 0.39 -23.53
N SER A 103 8.29 -0.13 -24.42
CA SER A 103 9.70 0.27 -24.52
C SER A 103 9.81 1.74 -24.90
N ALA A 104 10.92 2.38 -24.51
CA ALA A 104 11.14 3.82 -24.73
C ALA A 104 11.14 4.25 -26.21
N ASP A 105 11.39 3.32 -27.13
CA ASP A 105 11.44 3.51 -28.58
C ASP A 105 10.11 3.29 -29.30
N VAL A 106 9.07 2.81 -28.59
CA VAL A 106 7.76 2.52 -29.18
C VAL A 106 6.83 3.72 -29.03
N LEU A 107 6.38 4.26 -30.15
CA LEU A 107 5.37 5.32 -30.17
C LEU A 107 3.97 4.71 -30.20
N LEU A 108 3.02 5.32 -29.49
CA LEU A 108 1.62 4.89 -29.47
C LEU A 108 0.99 4.84 -30.87
N GLU A 109 1.35 5.80 -31.72
CA GLU A 109 0.83 5.90 -33.10
C GLU A 109 1.24 4.75 -34.01
N ASP A 110 2.31 4.02 -33.65
CA ASP A 110 2.81 2.86 -34.39
C ASP A 110 2.19 1.54 -33.89
N LEU A 111 1.41 1.57 -32.81
CA LEU A 111 0.82 0.37 -32.25
C LEU A 111 -0.39 -0.11 -33.06
N PRO A 112 -0.54 -1.43 -33.26
CA PRO A 112 -1.76 -1.99 -33.82
C PRO A 112 -2.94 -1.70 -32.88
N GLN A 113 -4.14 -1.55 -33.46
CA GLN A 113 -5.35 -1.19 -32.73
C GLN A 113 -5.63 -2.11 -31.52
N GLU A 114 -5.42 -3.42 -31.66
CA GLU A 114 -5.57 -4.39 -30.56
C GLU A 114 -4.71 -4.05 -29.33
N LYS A 115 -3.47 -3.58 -29.55
CA LYS A 115 -2.59 -3.15 -28.45
C LYS A 115 -3.06 -1.84 -27.82
N LEU A 116 -3.56 -0.91 -28.63
CA LEU A 116 -4.13 0.34 -28.12
C LEU A 116 -5.36 0.08 -27.25
N GLU A 117 -6.23 -0.84 -27.67
CA GLU A 117 -7.38 -1.28 -26.88
C GLU A 117 -6.94 -1.96 -25.57
N ALA A 118 -5.89 -2.79 -25.62
CA ALA A 118 -5.36 -3.42 -24.40
C ALA A 118 -4.83 -2.39 -23.38
N LEU A 119 -4.27 -1.27 -23.83
CA LEU A 119 -3.78 -0.20 -22.95
C LEU A 119 -4.88 0.55 -22.20
N GLU A 120 -6.15 0.44 -22.61
CA GLU A 120 -7.28 1.00 -21.84
C GLU A 120 -7.41 0.35 -20.46
N SER A 121 -6.97 -0.89 -20.32
CA SER A 121 -6.92 -1.62 -19.05
C SER A 121 -5.61 -1.44 -18.28
N PHE A 122 -4.66 -0.65 -18.80
CA PHE A 122 -3.36 -0.46 -18.17
C PHE A 122 -3.51 0.25 -16.81
N PRO A 123 -2.81 -0.21 -15.75
CA PRO A 123 -2.88 0.43 -14.43
C PRO A 123 -2.39 1.87 -14.49
N THR A 124 -3.28 2.81 -14.17
CA THR A 124 -2.96 4.24 -14.14
C THR A 124 -2.19 4.62 -12.87
N ALA A 125 -2.49 3.95 -11.77
CA ALA A 125 -1.82 4.15 -10.50
C ALA A 125 -1.69 2.85 -9.71
N TRP A 126 -0.80 2.88 -8.72
CA TRP A 126 -0.60 1.80 -7.77
C TRP A 126 -0.54 2.37 -6.35
N ILE A 127 -1.38 1.85 -5.47
CA ILE A 127 -1.31 2.03 -4.02
C ILE A 127 -0.61 0.78 -3.46
N ALA A 128 0.70 0.88 -3.24
CA ALA A 128 1.53 -0.22 -2.74
C ALA A 128 1.45 -0.34 -1.22
N ASP A 129 1.88 -1.45 -0.62
CA ASP A 129 1.97 -1.59 0.85
C ASP A 129 2.98 -0.61 1.48
N GLY A 130 4.03 -0.26 0.74
CA GLY A 130 5.00 0.72 1.20
C GLY A 130 5.87 1.25 0.07
N ARG A 131 6.46 2.42 0.29
CA ARG A 131 7.34 3.10 -0.67
C ARG A 131 8.42 2.20 -1.29
N PHE A 132 9.01 1.31 -0.50
CA PHE A 132 10.09 0.46 -0.97
C PHE A 132 9.70 -0.43 -2.16
N LEU A 133 8.44 -0.88 -2.25
CA LEU A 133 7.97 -1.69 -3.39
C LEU A 133 7.97 -0.88 -4.69
N VAL A 134 7.51 0.37 -4.61
CA VAL A 134 7.51 1.31 -5.74
C VAL A 134 8.93 1.62 -6.19
N GLU A 135 9.86 1.78 -5.23
CA GLU A 135 11.27 2.02 -5.52
C GLU A 135 11.96 0.81 -6.19
N ILE A 136 11.63 -0.42 -5.77
CA ILE A 136 12.13 -1.64 -6.41
C ILE A 136 11.58 -1.78 -7.83
N ALA A 137 10.28 -1.52 -8.03
CA ALA A 137 9.68 -1.50 -9.38
C ALA A 137 10.37 -0.46 -10.29
N ASN A 138 10.61 0.75 -9.78
CA ASN A 138 11.37 1.77 -10.51
C ASN A 138 12.80 1.34 -10.82
N ALA A 139 13.49 0.64 -9.91
CA ALA A 139 14.82 0.11 -10.19
C ALA A 139 14.81 -0.83 -11.40
N SER A 140 13.83 -1.73 -11.48
CA SER A 140 13.64 -2.62 -12.63
C SER A 140 13.29 -1.85 -13.92
N PHE A 141 12.46 -0.80 -13.85
CA PHE A 141 12.19 0.04 -15.02
C PHE A 141 13.36 0.94 -15.44
N ARG A 142 14.22 1.39 -14.53
CA ARG A 142 15.46 2.08 -14.91
C ARG A 142 16.38 1.18 -15.71
N GLU A 143 16.49 -0.09 -15.33
CA GLU A 143 17.26 -1.10 -16.06
C GLU A 143 16.66 -1.39 -17.45
N GLN A 144 15.33 -1.47 -17.56
CA GLN A 144 14.64 -1.85 -18.79
C GLN A 144 14.38 -0.67 -19.75
N LEU A 145 14.04 0.51 -19.22
CA LEU A 145 13.51 1.67 -19.96
C LEU A 145 14.36 2.94 -19.79
N GLY A 146 15.39 2.91 -18.94
CA GLY A 146 16.30 4.03 -18.73
C GLY A 146 15.73 5.21 -17.93
N ARG A 147 14.54 5.06 -17.32
CA ARG A 147 13.90 6.11 -16.51
C ARG A 147 13.00 5.53 -15.42
N ASP A 148 12.72 6.35 -14.41
CA ASP A 148 11.67 6.09 -13.43
C ASP A 148 10.29 6.24 -14.08
N GLN A 149 9.37 5.38 -13.69
CA GLN A 149 7.98 5.43 -14.16
C GLN A 149 7.02 5.91 -13.08
N PHE A 150 7.34 5.67 -11.82
CA PHE A 150 6.66 6.29 -10.68
C PHE A 150 7.51 7.44 -10.17
N LEU A 151 6.99 8.66 -10.20
CA LEU A 151 7.80 9.85 -9.91
C LEU A 151 7.91 10.12 -8.40
N ASN A 152 9.10 10.56 -7.98
CA ASN A 152 9.37 11.01 -6.61
C ASN A 152 9.07 12.50 -6.39
N ASP A 153 9.02 13.27 -7.47
CA ASP A 153 8.89 14.72 -7.46
C ASP A 153 7.89 15.21 -8.52
N GLY A 154 7.70 16.53 -8.55
CA GLY A 154 6.73 17.17 -9.43
C GLY A 154 5.27 16.94 -9.01
N GLN A 155 4.35 17.21 -9.95
CA GLN A 155 2.91 17.19 -9.69
C GLN A 155 2.34 15.78 -9.52
N TYR A 156 2.94 14.79 -10.17
CA TYR A 156 2.52 13.38 -10.11
C TYR A 156 3.36 12.55 -9.14
N ARG A 157 4.03 13.21 -8.19
CA ARG A 157 4.85 12.53 -7.19
C ARG A 157 4.01 11.54 -6.40
N MET A 158 4.62 10.41 -6.04
CA MET A 158 4.00 9.49 -5.11
C MET A 158 3.79 10.15 -3.74
N ARG A 159 2.64 9.88 -3.10
CA ARG A 159 2.30 10.40 -1.78
C ARG A 159 1.77 9.31 -0.87
N PRO A 160 2.25 9.20 0.39
CA PRO A 160 1.60 8.39 1.41
C PRO A 160 0.14 8.78 1.59
N LEU A 161 -0.76 7.81 1.69
CA LEU A 161 -2.21 8.03 1.82
C LEU A 161 -2.73 7.83 3.23
N ALA A 162 -2.19 6.83 3.91
CA ALA A 162 -2.57 6.41 5.24
C ALA A 162 -1.41 5.57 5.80
N ASN A 163 -1.42 5.33 7.10
CA ASN A 163 -0.38 4.59 7.79
C ASN A 163 -0.98 3.42 8.59
N THR A 164 -0.23 2.34 8.67
CA THR A 164 -0.45 1.26 9.63
C THR A 164 0.92 0.72 10.05
N LEU A 165 0.94 -0.20 11.00
CA LEU A 165 2.18 -0.75 11.53
C LEU A 165 2.00 -2.16 12.08
N LEU A 166 3.13 -2.84 12.29
CA LEU A 166 3.13 -4.11 12.99
C LEU A 166 2.92 -3.92 14.49
N VAL A 167 1.98 -4.68 15.05
CA VAL A 167 1.64 -4.72 16.47
C VAL A 167 1.64 -6.16 16.98
N TRP A 168 1.80 -6.33 18.29
CA TRP A 168 1.58 -7.61 18.95
C TRP A 168 0.12 -7.75 19.37
N GLY A 169 -0.45 -8.93 19.15
CA GLY A 169 -1.78 -9.30 19.62
C GLY A 169 -1.73 -10.57 20.46
N LEU A 170 -2.36 -10.59 21.63
CA LEU A 170 -2.48 -11.76 22.50
C LEU A 170 -3.91 -11.91 23.02
N PHE A 171 -4.49 -13.11 22.95
CA PHE A 171 -5.71 -13.42 23.71
C PHE A 171 -5.45 -13.16 25.20
N ARG A 172 -6.35 -12.46 25.90
CA ARG A 172 -6.16 -12.05 27.31
C ARG A 172 -5.71 -13.20 28.23
N SER A 173 -6.35 -14.36 28.11
CA SER A 173 -6.12 -15.57 28.90
C SER A 173 -4.79 -16.26 28.58
N ARG A 174 -4.24 -16.04 27.38
CA ARG A 174 -2.94 -16.57 26.95
C ARG A 174 -1.84 -15.57 27.30
N GLY A 175 -2.11 -14.28 27.10
CA GLY A 175 -1.21 -13.19 27.45
C GLY A 175 -0.87 -13.15 28.94
N ALA A 176 -1.84 -13.29 29.85
CA ALA A 176 -1.56 -13.20 31.28
C ALA A 176 -0.44 -14.15 31.79
N PRO A 177 -0.54 -15.49 31.63
CA PRO A 177 0.52 -16.40 32.08
C PRO A 177 1.81 -16.26 31.25
N LEU A 178 1.70 -15.98 29.95
CA LEU A 178 2.86 -15.81 29.08
C LEU A 178 3.72 -14.62 29.52
N LEU A 179 3.09 -13.46 29.74
CA LEU A 179 3.78 -12.22 30.08
C LEU A 179 4.31 -12.23 31.52
N GLU A 180 3.63 -12.93 32.44
CA GLU A 180 4.11 -13.13 33.82
C GLU A 180 5.39 -13.96 33.86
N ASN A 181 5.49 -15.01 33.04
CA ASN A 181 6.62 -15.94 33.06
C ASN A 181 7.78 -15.53 32.15
N LEU A 182 7.49 -14.96 30.97
CA LEU A 182 8.50 -14.69 29.94
C LEU A 182 8.80 -13.20 29.73
N GLY A 183 7.95 -12.30 30.23
CA GLY A 183 8.08 -10.86 30.06
C GLY A 183 7.23 -10.29 28.89
N PRO A 184 7.44 -9.02 28.49
CA PRO A 184 6.62 -8.34 27.49
C PRO A 184 6.63 -9.07 26.13
N PRO A 185 5.61 -8.86 25.28
CA PRO A 185 5.57 -9.50 23.96
C PRO A 185 6.75 -9.00 23.11
N SER A 186 7.45 -9.97 22.54
CA SER A 186 8.64 -9.78 21.71
C SER A 186 8.89 -11.07 20.92
N TRP A 187 9.72 -11.01 19.89
CA TRP A 187 10.10 -12.21 19.16
C TRP A 187 10.84 -13.23 20.03
N SER A 188 11.71 -12.79 20.93
CA SER A 188 12.37 -13.63 21.94
C SER A 188 11.37 -14.28 22.90
N THR A 189 10.36 -13.53 23.35
CA THR A 189 9.28 -14.08 24.20
C THR A 189 8.51 -15.18 23.46
N PHE A 190 8.15 -14.96 22.20
CA PHE A 190 7.44 -15.96 21.41
C PHE A 190 8.30 -17.14 20.97
N HIS A 191 9.60 -16.96 20.74
CA HIS A 191 10.52 -18.08 20.46
C HIS A 191 10.62 -19.01 21.68
N LYS A 192 10.80 -18.47 22.89
CA LYS A 192 10.79 -19.25 24.13
C LYS A 192 9.47 -20.02 24.31
N ALA A 193 8.35 -19.40 23.94
CA ALA A 193 7.05 -20.05 23.97
C ALA A 193 6.91 -21.16 22.93
N ALA A 194 7.43 -20.94 21.72
CA ALA A 194 7.41 -21.89 20.60
C ALA A 194 8.20 -23.16 20.90
N VAL A 195 9.36 -23.03 21.56
CA VAL A 195 10.25 -24.17 21.87
C VAL A 195 9.96 -24.85 23.22
N ALA A 196 8.89 -24.44 23.90
CA ALA A 196 8.50 -24.98 25.20
C ALA A 196 8.12 -26.48 25.10
N PRO A 197 8.93 -27.43 25.63
CA PRO A 197 8.71 -28.86 25.38
C PRO A 197 7.37 -29.39 25.89
N THR A 198 6.81 -28.77 26.93
CA THR A 198 5.50 -29.13 27.48
C THR A 198 4.41 -28.10 27.20
N GLY A 199 4.66 -27.16 26.29
CA GLY A 199 3.70 -26.15 25.84
C GLY A 199 3.17 -25.29 26.98
N TRP A 200 1.87 -25.03 26.99
CA TRP A 200 1.23 -24.16 27.98
C TRP A 200 1.40 -24.61 29.43
N LYS A 201 1.75 -25.89 29.69
CA LYS A 201 2.03 -26.40 31.04
C LYS A 201 3.23 -25.70 31.70
N GLU A 202 4.31 -25.47 30.95
CA GLU A 202 5.48 -24.76 31.49
C GLU A 202 5.39 -23.24 31.31
N LEU A 203 4.57 -22.77 30.38
CA LEU A 203 4.28 -21.35 30.20
C LEU A 203 3.31 -20.80 31.27
N GLY A 204 2.83 -21.65 32.17
CA GLY A 204 1.93 -21.29 33.28
C GLY A 204 0.45 -21.16 32.90
N GLY A 205 0.08 -21.59 31.69
CA GLY A 205 -1.31 -21.65 31.22
C GLY A 205 -1.97 -22.99 31.48
N ASP A 206 -3.17 -23.18 30.92
CA ASP A 206 -3.87 -24.47 30.97
C ASP A 206 -3.15 -25.49 30.07
N PRO A 207 -2.69 -26.64 30.61
CA PRO A 207 -2.08 -27.70 29.80
C PRO A 207 -2.96 -28.20 28.66
N GLY A 208 -4.29 -28.06 28.76
CA GLY A 208 -5.25 -28.42 27.72
C GLY A 208 -5.14 -27.57 26.44
N TRP A 209 -4.47 -26.42 26.48
CA TRP A 209 -4.24 -25.59 25.29
C TRP A 209 -3.16 -26.16 24.36
N GLY A 210 -2.34 -27.10 24.86
CA GLY A 210 -1.28 -27.75 24.09
C GLY A 210 -0.04 -26.88 23.92
N ASN A 211 0.58 -26.93 22.74
CA ASN A 211 1.73 -26.10 22.41
C ASN A 211 1.29 -24.67 22.05
N PHE A 212 2.18 -23.71 22.29
CA PHE A 212 1.99 -22.33 21.84
C PHE A 212 1.85 -22.28 20.32
N LYS A 213 0.90 -21.48 19.83
CA LYS A 213 0.68 -21.24 18.40
C LYS A 213 0.92 -19.78 18.07
N LEU A 214 1.84 -19.53 17.15
CA LEU A 214 2.19 -18.20 16.69
C LEU A 214 1.26 -17.78 15.54
N ALA A 215 0.60 -16.63 15.69
CA ALA A 215 -0.10 -15.96 14.60
C ALA A 215 0.82 -14.95 13.90
N VAL A 216 1.14 -15.19 12.63
CA VAL A 216 1.93 -14.29 11.80
C VAL A 216 1.45 -14.42 10.36
N ASN A 217 1.47 -13.33 9.58
CA ASN A 217 1.07 -13.37 8.17
C ASN A 217 1.93 -14.36 7.35
N PRO A 218 1.41 -14.91 6.25
CA PRO A 218 2.12 -15.92 5.45
C PRO A 218 3.48 -15.40 5.03
N VAL A 219 4.51 -16.14 5.40
CA VAL A 219 5.89 -15.74 5.20
C VAL A 219 6.29 -16.05 3.75
N GLY A 220 6.71 -15.04 2.98
CA GLY A 220 7.09 -15.20 1.57
C GLY A 220 5.98 -14.88 0.56
N GLU A 221 4.72 -14.92 0.99
CA GLU A 221 3.58 -14.63 0.11
C GLU A 221 2.98 -13.24 0.37
N SER A 222 3.33 -12.59 1.50
CA SER A 222 2.81 -11.28 1.86
C SER A 222 3.90 -10.34 2.34
N VAL A 223 3.71 -9.04 2.09
CA VAL A 223 4.59 -7.98 2.57
C VAL A 223 4.68 -7.98 4.11
N GLY A 224 3.56 -8.17 4.79
CA GLY A 224 3.52 -8.27 6.25
C GLY A 224 4.31 -9.48 6.80
N GLY A 225 4.24 -10.63 6.14
CA GLY A 225 5.01 -11.81 6.53
C GLY A 225 6.53 -11.66 6.32
N LEU A 226 6.94 -10.99 5.23
CA LEU A 226 8.35 -10.63 5.03
C LEU A 226 8.84 -9.63 6.08
N ALA A 227 8.03 -8.62 6.38
CA ALA A 227 8.34 -7.65 7.43
C ALA A 227 8.45 -8.33 8.81
N ALA A 228 7.65 -9.36 9.09
CA ALA A 228 7.77 -10.14 10.31
C ALA A 228 9.16 -10.78 10.46
N ILE A 229 9.71 -11.39 9.39
CA ILE A 229 11.09 -11.90 9.41
C ILE A 229 12.10 -10.79 9.70
N VAL A 230 11.95 -9.63 9.04
CA VAL A 230 12.88 -8.50 9.25
C VAL A 230 12.82 -7.99 10.67
N THR A 231 11.63 -7.87 11.26
CA THR A 231 11.51 -7.48 12.67
C THR A 231 12.06 -8.55 13.62
N ALA A 232 11.95 -9.83 13.27
CA ALA A 232 12.54 -10.93 14.04
C ALA A 232 14.08 -10.88 13.98
N ALA A 233 14.65 -10.65 12.80
CA ALA A 233 16.08 -10.42 12.63
C ALA A 233 16.53 -9.18 13.42
N GLY A 234 15.80 -8.08 13.34
CA GLY A 234 16.15 -6.86 14.05
C GLY A 234 16.11 -7.00 15.56
N GLU A 235 15.19 -7.78 16.12
CA GLU A 235 15.23 -8.10 17.54
C GLU A 235 16.39 -9.06 17.88
N TYR A 236 16.65 -10.06 17.03
CA TYR A 236 17.70 -11.05 17.25
C TYR A 236 19.11 -10.43 17.23
N PHE A 237 19.36 -9.52 16.29
CA PHE A 237 20.64 -8.84 16.11
C PHE A 237 20.72 -7.48 16.82
N ASP A 238 19.66 -7.04 17.50
CA ASP A 238 19.53 -5.71 18.12
C ASP A 238 19.82 -4.57 17.13
N SER A 239 19.24 -4.68 15.93
CA SER A 239 19.45 -3.75 14.81
C SER A 239 18.13 -3.27 14.20
N THR A 240 18.11 -2.02 13.75
CA THR A 240 17.03 -1.46 12.92
C THR A 240 17.36 -1.50 11.43
N GLU A 241 18.59 -1.88 11.08
CA GLU A 241 19.05 -2.04 9.69
C GLU A 241 19.47 -3.51 9.51
N ILE A 242 18.72 -4.23 8.67
CA ILE A 242 18.95 -5.64 8.41
C ILE A 242 19.64 -5.80 7.06
N LEU A 243 20.71 -6.57 7.05
CA LEU A 243 21.50 -6.86 5.87
C LEU A 243 21.19 -8.25 5.33
N VAL A 244 21.64 -8.53 4.11
CA VAL A 244 21.49 -9.86 3.50
C VAL A 244 22.19 -10.94 4.33
N GLU A 245 23.34 -10.62 4.92
CA GLU A 245 24.12 -11.53 5.77
C GLU A 245 23.37 -11.95 7.04
N ASP A 246 22.56 -11.06 7.61
CA ASP A 246 21.76 -11.35 8.81
C ASP A 246 20.67 -12.39 8.54
N VAL A 247 19.97 -12.27 7.39
CA VAL A 247 18.85 -13.17 7.05
C VAL A 247 19.30 -14.54 6.54
N VAL A 248 20.56 -14.69 6.15
CA VAL A 248 21.16 -15.97 5.75
C VAL A 248 22.10 -16.55 6.80
N ASP A 249 22.22 -15.90 7.97
CA ASP A 249 23.01 -16.40 9.08
C ASP A 249 22.48 -17.76 9.57
N PRO A 250 23.34 -18.80 9.69
CA PRO A 250 22.88 -20.13 10.09
C PRO A 250 22.30 -20.22 11.50
N GLN A 251 22.74 -19.37 12.43
CA GLN A 251 22.21 -19.37 13.80
C GLN A 251 20.83 -18.72 13.83
N PHE A 252 20.67 -17.59 13.14
CA PHE A 252 19.37 -16.97 12.95
C PHE A 252 18.41 -17.89 12.20
N ASP A 253 18.85 -18.59 11.15
CA ASP A 253 18.00 -19.53 10.42
C ASP A 253 17.49 -20.67 11.31
N THR A 254 18.34 -21.19 12.19
CA THR A 254 17.96 -22.20 13.18
C THR A 254 16.92 -21.65 14.15
N TRP A 255 17.21 -20.49 14.75
CA TRP A 255 16.33 -19.83 15.70
C TRP A 255 14.97 -19.46 15.09
N LEU A 256 14.97 -18.96 13.86
CA LEU A 256 13.76 -18.61 13.12
C LEU A 256 12.97 -19.85 12.72
N THR A 257 13.63 -20.96 12.36
CA THR A 257 12.97 -22.24 12.07
C THR A 257 12.25 -22.78 13.32
N GLU A 258 12.88 -22.70 14.49
CA GLU A 258 12.27 -23.07 15.76
C GLU A 258 11.04 -22.20 16.07
N LEU A 259 11.15 -20.87 15.89
CA LEU A 259 10.06 -19.93 16.08
C LEU A 259 8.89 -20.23 15.12
N MET A 260 9.18 -20.34 13.82
CA MET A 260 8.18 -20.56 12.78
C MET A 260 7.59 -21.96 12.82
N GLY A 261 8.22 -22.91 13.51
CA GLY A 261 7.62 -24.21 13.82
C GLY A 261 6.35 -24.12 14.67
N ALA A 262 6.14 -23.01 15.40
CA ALA A 262 4.89 -22.72 16.10
C ALA A 262 3.89 -21.92 15.24
N ALA A 263 4.29 -21.39 14.09
CA ALA A 263 3.39 -20.71 13.17
C ALA A 263 2.52 -21.74 12.47
N LEU A 264 1.21 -21.48 12.45
CA LEU A 264 0.28 -22.36 11.74
C LEU A 264 0.17 -21.95 10.29
N GLN A 265 0.12 -22.96 9.41
CA GLN A 265 -0.20 -22.73 8.02
C GLN A 265 -1.66 -22.29 7.90
N PHE A 266 -1.87 -21.24 7.10
CA PHE A 266 -3.18 -20.70 6.78
C PHE A 266 -4.03 -21.80 6.13
N SER A 267 -5.25 -21.98 6.64
CA SER A 267 -6.23 -22.88 6.05
C SER A 267 -7.58 -22.19 6.03
N GLY A 268 -8.44 -22.56 5.06
CA GLY A 268 -9.82 -22.11 5.05
C GLY A 268 -10.09 -20.70 4.50
N GLY A 269 -9.21 -20.16 3.65
CA GLY A 269 -9.50 -18.98 2.81
C GLY A 269 -9.21 -17.61 3.44
N ALA A 270 -8.67 -17.56 4.66
CA ALA A 270 -8.21 -16.32 5.26
C ALA A 270 -6.96 -15.77 4.53
N THR A 271 -6.91 -14.46 4.31
CA THR A 271 -5.81 -13.78 3.62
C THR A 271 -4.82 -13.10 4.57
N SER A 272 -5.16 -12.99 5.86
CA SER A 272 -4.29 -12.45 6.92
C SER A 272 -4.41 -13.22 8.23
N SER A 273 -3.40 -13.08 9.10
CA SER A 273 -3.36 -13.69 10.43
C SER A 273 -4.45 -13.15 11.35
N ALA A 274 -4.78 -11.85 11.23
CA ALA A 274 -5.86 -11.23 11.98
C ALA A 274 -7.22 -11.85 11.63
N GLU A 275 -7.49 -12.05 10.33
CA GLU A 275 -8.69 -12.73 9.86
C GLU A 275 -8.72 -14.19 10.31
N SER A 276 -7.58 -14.89 10.26
CA SER A 276 -7.49 -16.27 10.73
C SER A 276 -7.83 -16.40 12.21
N VAL A 277 -7.31 -15.49 13.05
CA VAL A 277 -7.65 -15.43 14.48
C VAL A 277 -9.13 -15.08 14.69
N ALA A 278 -9.70 -14.17 13.90
CA ALA A 278 -11.13 -13.90 13.93
C ALA A 278 -11.96 -15.12 13.58
N LEU A 279 -11.54 -15.89 12.57
CA LEU A 279 -12.29 -17.01 12.05
C LEU A 279 -12.18 -18.27 12.90
N PHE A 280 -10.99 -18.58 13.41
CA PHE A 280 -10.64 -19.86 14.02
C PHE A 280 -10.11 -19.77 15.46
N GLY A 281 -9.93 -18.57 16.01
CA GLY A 281 -9.60 -18.34 17.42
C GLY A 281 -8.28 -18.99 17.82
N TYR A 282 -8.27 -19.73 18.93
CA TYR A 282 -7.08 -20.42 19.44
C TYR A 282 -6.55 -21.54 18.53
N THR A 283 -7.30 -21.90 17.48
CA THR A 283 -6.80 -22.81 16.44
C THR A 283 -5.92 -22.07 15.44
N ALA A 284 -6.11 -20.76 15.22
CA ALA A 284 -5.25 -19.97 14.35
C ALA A 284 -4.01 -19.41 15.07
N GLY A 285 -4.12 -19.13 16.37
CA GLY A 285 -2.98 -18.68 17.16
C GLY A 285 -3.37 -18.30 18.59
N ASP A 286 -2.41 -18.37 19.51
CA ASP A 286 -2.56 -17.87 20.88
C ASP A 286 -2.17 -16.39 20.98
N GLY A 287 -1.28 -15.95 20.08
CA GLY A 287 -0.89 -14.57 19.85
C GLY A 287 0.24 -14.48 18.84
N GLY A 288 0.66 -13.27 18.51
CA GLY A 288 1.74 -13.04 17.56
C GLY A 288 1.72 -11.62 17.00
N GLN A 289 2.16 -11.47 15.76
CA GLN A 289 2.33 -10.16 15.12
C GLN A 289 1.29 -9.96 14.02
N PHE A 290 0.67 -8.79 14.01
CA PHE A 290 -0.40 -8.42 13.10
C PHE A 290 -0.17 -7.04 12.52
N LEU A 291 -0.78 -6.77 11.37
CA LEU A 291 -0.98 -5.39 10.93
C LEU A 291 -2.06 -4.75 11.79
N GLU A 292 -1.80 -3.56 12.33
CA GLU A 292 -2.73 -2.87 13.23
C GLU A 292 -4.13 -2.71 12.60
N SER A 293 -4.18 -2.17 11.38
CA SER A 293 -5.43 -1.95 10.65
C SER A 293 -6.26 -3.22 10.49
N GLU A 294 -5.62 -4.34 10.12
CA GLU A 294 -6.31 -5.63 9.97
C GLU A 294 -6.80 -6.16 11.32
N LEU A 295 -5.98 -6.06 12.37
CA LEU A 295 -6.37 -6.52 13.69
C LEU A 295 -7.56 -5.71 14.22
N LEU A 296 -7.50 -4.37 14.13
CA LEU A 296 -8.58 -3.47 14.56
C LEU A 296 -9.91 -3.77 13.86
N GLN A 297 -9.90 -3.98 12.55
CA GLN A 297 -11.09 -4.35 11.77
C GLN A 297 -11.69 -5.69 12.21
N ASN A 298 -10.86 -6.60 12.73
CA ASN A 298 -11.26 -7.94 13.13
C ASN A 298 -11.60 -8.07 14.63
N MET A 299 -11.28 -7.08 15.47
CA MET A 299 -11.45 -7.19 16.93
C MET A 299 -12.90 -7.43 17.37
N GLU A 300 -13.88 -6.79 16.71
CA GLU A 300 -15.29 -7.02 17.02
C GLU A 300 -15.70 -8.46 16.73
N GLY A 301 -15.29 -8.99 15.57
CA GLY A 301 -15.53 -10.38 15.19
C GLY A 301 -14.89 -11.36 16.17
N ILE A 302 -13.65 -11.10 16.58
CA ILE A 302 -12.92 -11.89 17.58
C ILE A 302 -13.69 -11.91 18.90
N GLN A 303 -14.02 -10.73 19.44
CA GLN A 303 -14.69 -10.61 20.74
C GLN A 303 -16.06 -11.28 20.74
N ASN A 304 -16.86 -11.07 19.69
CA ASN A 304 -18.22 -11.62 19.62
C ASN A 304 -18.21 -13.15 19.43
N ARG A 305 -17.27 -13.68 18.64
CA ARG A 305 -17.20 -15.12 18.34
C ARG A 305 -16.59 -15.92 19.48
N TRP A 306 -15.48 -15.43 20.04
CA TRP A 306 -14.68 -16.16 21.03
C TRP A 306 -14.97 -15.74 22.47
N GLN A 307 -15.80 -14.70 22.67
CA GLN A 307 -16.14 -14.16 23.98
C GLN A 307 -14.91 -13.74 24.80
N GLU A 308 -13.82 -13.40 24.10
CA GLU A 308 -12.55 -13.01 24.68
C GLU A 308 -11.87 -11.95 23.82
N PRO A 309 -11.36 -10.85 24.43
CA PRO A 309 -10.63 -9.85 23.68
C PRO A 309 -9.18 -10.27 23.42
N VAL A 310 -8.65 -9.80 22.29
CA VAL A 310 -7.21 -9.71 22.04
C VAL A 310 -6.69 -8.39 22.60
N LEU A 311 -5.56 -8.43 23.30
CA LEU A 311 -4.85 -7.26 23.81
C LEU A 311 -3.77 -6.85 22.79
N LEU A 312 -3.70 -5.56 22.49
CA LEU A 312 -2.70 -4.95 21.61
C LEU A 312 -1.49 -4.49 22.43
N TYR A 313 -0.29 -4.67 21.86
CA TYR A 313 0.94 -4.08 22.38
C TYR A 313 1.82 -3.59 21.23
N TYR A 314 2.44 -2.42 21.40
CA TYR A 314 3.32 -1.86 20.38
C TYR A 314 4.77 -2.36 20.57
N PRO A 315 5.42 -2.85 19.49
CA PRO A 315 6.82 -3.23 19.55
C PRO A 315 7.73 -2.06 19.89
N LYS A 316 8.89 -2.35 20.50
CA LYS A 316 9.92 -1.33 20.79
C LYS A 316 10.51 -0.71 19.52
N VAL A 317 10.64 -1.52 18.47
CA VAL A 317 11.06 -1.11 17.14
C VAL A 317 9.87 -1.26 16.22
N THR A 318 9.37 -0.15 15.69
CA THR A 318 8.14 -0.11 14.90
C THR A 318 8.43 -0.27 13.42
N THR A 319 7.56 -0.98 12.70
CA THR A 319 7.63 -1.09 11.23
C THR A 319 6.37 -0.50 10.64
N TRP A 320 6.53 0.55 9.84
CA TRP A 320 5.43 1.34 9.27
C TRP A 320 5.18 0.97 7.81
N PHE A 321 3.92 1.08 7.41
CA PHE A 321 3.44 0.94 6.04
C PHE A 321 2.63 2.19 5.70
N ASP A 322 3.02 2.89 4.64
CA ASP A 322 2.60 4.27 4.34
C ASP A 322 1.68 4.38 3.10
N PHE A 323 1.37 3.25 2.49
CA PHE A 323 0.46 3.10 1.36
C PHE A 323 0.55 4.19 0.28
N PRO A 324 1.71 4.34 -0.39
CA PRO A 324 1.92 5.44 -1.32
C PRO A 324 1.07 5.27 -2.57
N PHE A 325 0.34 6.32 -2.95
CA PHE A 325 -0.32 6.42 -4.24
C PHE A 325 0.69 6.87 -5.30
N ALA A 326 1.13 5.94 -6.14
CA ALA A 326 2.10 6.18 -7.20
C ALA A 326 1.40 6.23 -8.57
N ILE A 327 1.48 7.37 -9.26
CA ILE A 327 0.91 7.56 -10.60
C ILE A 327 1.94 7.11 -11.64
N TRP A 328 1.50 6.29 -12.60
CA TRP A 328 2.34 5.86 -13.71
C TRP A 328 2.60 7.03 -14.68
N ALA A 329 3.86 7.32 -14.98
CA ALA A 329 4.27 8.44 -15.82
C ALA A 329 4.50 8.08 -17.30
N GLY A 330 4.42 6.79 -17.66
CA GLY A 330 4.66 6.31 -19.01
C GLY A 330 3.58 6.70 -20.05
N PRO A 331 3.85 6.46 -21.34
CA PRO A 331 2.97 6.83 -22.45
C PRO A 331 1.65 6.05 -22.48
N GLU A 332 1.57 4.89 -21.82
CA GLU A 332 0.39 4.03 -21.70
C GLU A 332 -0.80 4.75 -21.06
N THR A 333 -0.50 5.78 -20.26
CA THR A 333 -1.49 6.61 -19.60
C THR A 333 -1.48 8.02 -20.18
N SER A 334 -2.65 8.47 -20.62
CA SER A 334 -2.85 9.81 -21.16
C SER A 334 -2.70 10.89 -20.09
N ALA A 335 -2.51 12.15 -20.52
CA ALA A 335 -2.51 13.28 -19.59
C ALA A 335 -3.83 13.38 -18.80
N ALA A 336 -4.97 13.12 -19.45
CA ALA A 336 -6.27 13.13 -18.80
C ALA A 336 -6.38 12.07 -17.70
N GLN A 337 -5.85 10.85 -17.92
CA GLN A 337 -5.81 9.80 -16.90
C GLN A 337 -4.90 10.16 -15.73
N LYS A 338 -3.74 10.77 -15.97
CA LYS A 338 -2.84 11.23 -14.90
C LYS A 338 -3.47 12.34 -14.05
N GLU A 339 -4.14 13.30 -14.67
CA GLU A 339 -4.88 14.35 -13.97
C GLU A 339 -6.09 13.79 -13.20
N ALA A 340 -6.80 12.79 -13.76
CA ALA A 340 -7.86 12.08 -13.06
C ALA A 340 -7.33 11.30 -11.84
N ALA A 341 -6.19 10.62 -11.97
CA ALA A 341 -5.53 9.93 -10.86
C ALA A 341 -5.06 10.91 -9.78
N LEU A 342 -4.55 12.09 -10.16
CA LEU A 342 -4.20 13.16 -9.23
C LEU A 342 -5.42 13.71 -8.48
N ALA A 343 -6.56 13.86 -9.16
CA ALA A 343 -7.81 14.28 -8.53
C ALA A 343 -8.28 13.25 -7.48
N PHE A 344 -8.21 11.95 -7.80
CA PHE A 344 -8.55 10.89 -6.87
C PHE A 344 -7.56 10.81 -5.69
N GLN A 345 -6.24 10.90 -5.93
CA GLN A 345 -5.24 11.00 -4.87
C GLN A 345 -5.54 12.17 -3.92
N SER A 346 -5.90 13.34 -4.47
CA SER A 346 -6.25 14.52 -3.68
C SER A 346 -7.53 14.32 -2.87
N PHE A 347 -8.49 13.58 -3.40
CA PHE A 347 -9.72 13.22 -2.69
C PHE A 347 -9.44 12.30 -1.49
N LEU A 348 -8.62 11.26 -1.68
CA LEU A 348 -8.21 10.35 -0.58
C LEU A 348 -7.47 11.08 0.54
N LEU A 349 -6.74 12.15 0.21
CA LEU A 349 -6.02 13.01 1.15
C LEU A 349 -6.88 14.14 1.74
N SER A 350 -8.16 14.25 1.35
CA SER A 350 -9.07 15.24 1.92
C SER A 350 -9.37 14.94 3.39
N GLU A 351 -9.70 15.97 4.18
CA GLU A 351 -10.02 15.80 5.61
C GLU A 351 -11.12 14.76 5.86
N GLY A 352 -12.15 14.73 4.99
CA GLY A 352 -13.25 13.78 5.09
C GLY A 352 -12.77 12.34 4.92
N GLN A 353 -11.97 12.06 3.89
CA GLN A 353 -11.44 10.72 3.64
C GLN A 353 -10.38 10.30 4.66
N GLN A 354 -9.55 11.24 5.15
CA GLN A 354 -8.59 10.99 6.21
C GLN A 354 -9.28 10.67 7.54
N ARG A 355 -10.46 11.26 7.82
CA ARG A 355 -11.30 10.87 8.96
C ARG A 355 -11.93 9.49 8.74
N SER A 356 -12.46 9.22 7.55
CA SER A 356 -13.02 7.91 7.17
C SER A 356 -12.00 6.78 7.35
N ALA A 357 -10.73 7.00 7.00
CA ALA A 357 -9.66 6.01 7.16
C ALA A 357 -9.55 5.44 8.59
N LEU A 358 -9.89 6.24 9.62
CA LEU A 358 -9.88 5.81 11.03
C LEU A 358 -10.93 4.74 11.34
N GLU A 359 -12.03 4.70 10.58
CA GLU A 359 -13.08 3.67 10.65
C GLU A 359 -12.59 2.32 10.09
N PHE A 360 -11.54 2.35 9.27
CA PHE A 360 -10.86 1.17 8.73
C PHE A 360 -9.59 0.80 9.51
N GLY A 361 -9.35 1.45 10.65
CA GLY A 361 -8.16 1.20 11.47
C GLY A 361 -6.86 1.69 10.83
N LEU A 362 -6.96 2.60 9.85
CA LEU A 362 -5.82 3.24 9.21
C LEU A 362 -5.56 4.59 9.86
N ARG A 363 -4.29 4.88 10.12
CA ARG A 363 -3.85 6.18 10.62
C ARG A 363 -3.78 7.17 9.45
N PRO A 364 -4.11 8.46 9.62
CA PRO A 364 -4.01 9.44 8.56
C PRO A 364 -2.57 9.58 8.02
N ALA A 365 -2.42 10.04 6.77
CA ALA A 365 -1.12 10.29 6.14
C ALA A 365 -0.29 11.33 6.93
N GLU A 366 -0.97 12.36 7.44
CA GLU A 366 -0.36 13.43 8.24
C GLU A 366 -0.68 13.22 9.73
N SER A 367 0.36 13.21 10.56
CA SER A 367 0.29 12.91 12.00
C SER A 367 -0.37 13.99 12.88
N GLY A 368 -0.99 15.01 12.27
CA GLY A 368 -1.63 16.11 12.99
C GLY A 368 -2.94 15.71 13.68
N LEU A 369 -3.53 14.58 13.32
CA LEU A 369 -4.79 14.07 13.88
C LEU A 369 -4.52 13.05 14.99
N GLN A 370 -5.03 13.31 16.20
CA GLN A 370 -5.06 12.32 17.27
C GLN A 370 -6.12 11.26 16.95
N VAL A 371 -5.68 10.04 16.71
CA VAL A 371 -6.55 8.96 16.19
C VAL A 371 -7.64 8.54 17.18
N SER A 372 -7.36 8.49 18.49
CA SER A 372 -8.34 8.12 19.52
C SER A 372 -9.28 9.25 19.93
N ALA A 373 -9.01 10.49 19.48
CA ALA A 373 -9.92 11.61 19.67
C ALA A 373 -11.03 11.66 18.62
N ALA A 374 -10.92 10.84 17.57
CA ALA A 374 -11.96 10.71 16.55
C ALA A 374 -13.07 9.77 17.05
N GLU A 375 -14.21 10.38 17.39
CA GLU A 375 -15.41 9.67 17.83
C GLU A 375 -15.85 8.63 16.77
N GLY A 376 -16.09 7.40 17.22
CA GLY A 376 -16.53 6.30 16.35
C GLY A 376 -15.40 5.60 15.58
N SER A 377 -14.13 6.01 15.75
CA SER A 377 -13.00 5.31 15.15
C SER A 377 -12.72 3.97 15.84
N LEU A 378 -12.10 3.03 15.09
CA LEU A 378 -11.63 1.77 15.68
C LEU A 378 -10.56 2.02 16.75
N PHE A 379 -9.79 3.10 16.63
CA PHE A 379 -8.78 3.49 17.61
C PHE A 379 -9.41 3.87 18.95
N GLU A 380 -10.48 4.66 18.93
CA GLU A 380 -11.24 5.01 20.15
C GLU A 380 -11.90 3.77 20.76
N GLN A 381 -12.57 2.97 19.93
CA GLN A 381 -13.31 1.78 20.34
C GLN A 381 -12.42 0.79 21.10
N TRP A 382 -11.21 0.56 20.60
CA TRP A 382 -10.29 -0.45 21.13
C TRP A 382 -9.22 0.09 22.08
N ARG A 383 -9.28 1.37 22.45
CA ARG A 383 -8.31 2.02 23.37
C ARG A 383 -8.11 1.25 24.68
N ARG A 384 -9.17 0.67 25.25
CA ARG A 384 -9.08 -0.11 26.50
C ARG A 384 -8.35 -1.45 26.36
N LEU A 385 -8.11 -1.89 25.12
CA LEU A 385 -7.41 -3.13 24.81
C LEU A 385 -5.95 -2.92 24.41
N GLY A 386 -5.47 -1.67 24.43
CA GLY A 386 -4.04 -1.35 24.26
C GLY A 386 -3.70 -0.50 23.05
N VAL A 387 -4.67 0.02 22.29
CA VAL A 387 -4.41 0.95 21.18
C VAL A 387 -3.80 2.25 21.69
N GLU A 388 -2.71 2.68 21.04
CA GLU A 388 -1.97 3.90 21.37
C GLU A 388 -2.17 4.99 20.31
N ASP A 389 -2.37 6.22 20.77
CA ASP A 389 -2.44 7.39 19.89
C ASP A 389 -1.11 7.72 19.24
N ASN A 390 -0.09 7.85 20.08
CA ASN A 390 1.22 8.33 19.70
C ASN A 390 2.21 7.19 19.80
N VAL A 391 2.39 6.49 18.69
CA VAL A 391 3.40 5.46 18.56
C VAL A 391 4.75 6.12 18.27
N SER A 392 5.80 5.71 18.99
CA SER A 392 7.14 6.26 18.82
C SER A 392 7.62 6.18 17.38
N SER A 393 8.10 7.29 16.83
CA SER A 393 8.75 7.37 15.52
C SER A 393 10.28 7.38 15.61
N VAL A 394 10.85 7.10 16.80
CA VAL A 394 12.30 7.22 17.05
C VAL A 394 13.03 5.92 16.72
N ASN A 395 12.44 4.78 17.05
CA ASN A 395 13.02 3.45 16.80
C ASN A 395 12.20 2.76 15.71
N VAL A 396 12.54 3.03 14.45
CA VAL A 396 11.83 2.52 13.27
C VAL A 396 12.71 1.53 12.53
N MET A 397 12.15 0.39 12.16
CA MET A 397 12.81 -0.58 11.29
C MET A 397 13.02 0.03 9.90
N GLN A 398 14.22 -0.08 9.36
CA GLN A 398 14.51 0.39 8.01
C GLN A 398 13.74 -0.44 6.99
N SER A 399 13.21 0.25 5.96
CA SER A 399 12.48 -0.40 4.88
C SER A 399 13.34 -1.42 4.14
N LEU A 400 12.69 -2.47 3.65
CA LEU A 400 13.30 -3.46 2.76
C LEU A 400 13.95 -2.79 1.54
N ASN A 401 15.13 -3.27 1.12
CA ASN A 401 15.71 -2.94 -0.17
C ASN A 401 15.62 -4.14 -1.13
N ARG A 402 16.03 -3.95 -2.39
CA ARG A 402 15.92 -4.98 -3.44
C ARG A 402 16.73 -6.23 -3.11
N GLU A 403 17.95 -6.05 -2.58
CA GLU A 403 18.86 -7.14 -2.26
C GLU A 403 18.32 -8.00 -1.12
N LEU A 404 17.84 -7.36 -0.04
CA LEU A 404 17.25 -8.00 1.12
C LEU A 404 15.93 -8.70 0.76
N LEU A 405 15.05 -8.04 0.00
CA LEU A 405 13.82 -8.66 -0.50
C LEU A 405 14.14 -9.92 -1.31
N SER A 406 15.10 -9.83 -2.22
CA SER A 406 15.52 -10.97 -3.04
C SER A 406 16.15 -12.09 -2.22
N ALA A 407 16.85 -11.77 -1.12
CA ALA A 407 17.38 -12.77 -0.20
C ALA A 407 16.27 -13.49 0.58
N LEU A 408 15.29 -12.73 1.08
CA LEU A 408 14.13 -13.26 1.80
C LEU A 408 13.27 -14.17 0.92
N LEU A 409 12.95 -13.76 -0.31
CA LEU A 409 12.16 -14.57 -1.24
C LEU A 409 12.88 -15.88 -1.60
N ARG A 410 14.17 -15.82 -1.92
CA ARG A 410 14.99 -17.03 -2.18
C ARG A 410 15.05 -17.96 -0.98
N ARG A 411 15.14 -17.41 0.24
CA ARG A 411 15.09 -18.22 1.47
C ARG A 411 13.78 -19.00 1.58
N GLN A 412 12.65 -18.36 1.29
CA GLN A 412 11.34 -19.02 1.33
C GLN A 412 11.23 -20.14 0.29
N GLU A 413 11.63 -19.87 -0.96
CA GLU A 413 11.65 -20.90 -2.00
C GLU A 413 12.52 -22.12 -1.64
N MET A 414 13.60 -21.93 -0.87
CA MET A 414 14.43 -23.04 -0.39
C MET A 414 13.77 -23.81 0.74
N ASN A 415 13.02 -23.14 1.62
CA ASN A 415 12.33 -23.77 2.75
C ASN A 415 11.12 -24.57 2.30
N GLU A 416 10.36 -24.11 1.31
CA GLU A 416 9.24 -24.86 0.72
C GLU A 416 9.67 -26.16 0.02
N LYS A 417 10.93 -26.25 -0.41
CA LYS A 417 11.49 -27.42 -1.09
C LYS A 417 12.07 -28.47 -0.13
N ARG A 418 12.19 -28.16 1.16
CA ARG A 418 12.68 -29.07 2.21
C ARG A 418 11.53 -29.82 2.84
#